data_AF-A0A7R9HFT5-F1
#
_entry.id   AF-A0A7R9HFT5-F1
#
_cell.length_a   1.000
_cell.length_b   1.000
_cell.length_c   1.000
_cell.angle_alpha   90.00
_cell.angle_beta   90.00
_cell.angle_gamma   90.00
#
_symmetry.space_group_name_H-M   'P 1'
#
loop_
_entity.id
_entity.type
_entity.pdbx_description
1 polymer ?
#
loop_
_entity_poly.entity_id
_entity_poly.type
_entity_poly.pdbx_seq_one_letter_code
_entity_poly.pdbx_strand_id
1 'polypeptide(L)'
;MLVLSGLQGRVVSLCDDNSLHLWEVNEGLMEEVKTQALEGNFTVLLSSLFDSRLKKISAVCLESARQHLLLGTEGGNIYLLNLRTFEMSDTIIYQDVVMQK
;
A
#
# COMPACT_ATOMS: atom_id res chain seq x y z
N MET A 1 -3.09 -1.40 9.93
CA MET A 1 -4.07 -0.31 9.60
C MET A 1 -5.19 -0.90 8.74
N LEU A 2 -6.44 -0.48 8.89
CA LEU A 2 -7.58 -0.95 8.07
C LEU A 2 -8.15 0.17 7.21
N VAL A 3 -8.40 -0.09 5.93
CA VAL A 3 -9.06 0.84 5.01
C VAL A 3 -10.23 0.18 4.30
N LEU A 4 -11.38 0.86 4.33
CA LEU A 4 -12.56 0.49 3.57
C LEU A 4 -12.42 1.05 2.15
N SER A 5 -12.35 0.19 1.14
CA SER A 5 -12.22 0.61 -0.26
C SER A 5 -13.49 1.33 -0.79
N GLY A 6 -14.62 1.14 -0.09
CA GLY A 6 -15.94 1.64 -0.47
C GLY A 6 -16.50 1.07 -1.77
N LEU A 7 -15.80 0.10 -2.38
CA LEU A 7 -16.40 -0.90 -3.24
C LEU A 7 -17.17 -1.86 -2.32
N GLN A 8 -18.45 -2.11 -2.62
CA GLN A 8 -19.34 -2.91 -1.76
C GLN A 8 -18.65 -4.22 -1.34
N GLY A 9 -18.49 -4.41 -0.03
CA GLY A 9 -17.95 -5.62 0.57
C GLY A 9 -16.42 -5.79 0.55
N ARG A 10 -15.63 -4.81 0.06
CA ARG A 10 -14.15 -4.96 0.00
C ARG A 10 -13.42 -4.19 1.09
N VAL A 11 -12.56 -4.90 1.84
CA VAL A 11 -11.73 -4.34 2.91
C VAL A 11 -10.26 -4.59 2.59
N VAL A 12 -9.40 -3.60 2.85
CA VAL A 12 -7.94 -3.77 2.75
C VAL A 12 -7.32 -3.62 4.13
N SER A 13 -6.48 -4.58 4.52
CA SER A 13 -5.68 -4.49 5.74
C SER A 13 -4.20 -4.37 5.42
N LEU A 14 -3.52 -3.49 6.15
CA LEU A 14 -2.07 -3.37 6.20
C LEU A 14 -1.55 -4.01 7.49
N CYS A 15 -0.62 -4.95 7.34
CA CYS A 15 0.10 -5.62 8.41
C CYS A 15 1.44 -4.93 8.72
N ASP A 16 2.04 -5.29 9.85
CA ASP A 16 3.28 -4.65 10.34
C ASP A 16 4.52 -4.99 9.50
N ASP A 17 4.43 -6.02 8.65
CA ASP A 17 5.45 -6.44 7.69
C ASP A 17 5.28 -5.79 6.30
N ASN A 18 4.42 -4.76 6.19
CA ASN A 18 4.01 -4.10 4.94
C ASN A 18 3.21 -4.99 3.96
N SER A 19 2.68 -6.14 4.39
CA SER A 19 1.74 -6.88 3.55
C SER A 19 0.38 -6.19 3.55
N LEU A 20 -0.24 -6.15 2.38
CA LEU A 20 -1.59 -5.67 2.13
C LEU A 20 -2.45 -6.88 1.75
N HIS A 21 -3.54 -7.07 2.47
CA HIS A 21 -4.49 -8.15 2.22
C HIS A 21 -5.82 -7.56 1.79
N LEU A 22 -6.36 -8.05 0.67
CA LEU A 22 -7.68 -7.75 0.17
C LEU A 22 -8.66 -8.81 0.68
N TRP A 23 -9.72 -8.35 1.30
CA TRP A 23 -10.79 -9.17 1.82
C TRP A 23 -12.09 -8.83 1.12
N GLU A 24 -12.87 -9.86 0.80
CA GLU A 24 -14.24 -9.72 0.33
C GLU A 24 -15.22 -10.26 1.38
N VAL A 25 -16.27 -9.47 1.62
CA VAL A 25 -17.36 -9.83 2.52
C VAL A 25 -18.50 -10.39 1.68
N ASN A 26 -18.64 -11.71 1.71
CA ASN A 26 -19.65 -12.47 0.98
C ASN A 26 -20.58 -13.15 1.99
N GLU A 27 -21.88 -12.84 1.93
CA GLU A 27 -22.91 -13.49 2.75
C GLU A 27 -22.63 -13.48 4.28
N GLY A 28 -21.91 -12.47 4.77
CA GLY A 28 -21.54 -12.33 6.18
C GLY A 28 -20.24 -13.04 6.58
N LEU A 29 -19.56 -13.70 5.63
CA LEU A 29 -18.22 -14.24 5.78
C LEU A 29 -17.19 -13.32 5.14
N MET A 30 -15.99 -13.30 5.68
CA MET A 30 -14.87 -12.48 5.20
C MET A 30 -13.77 -13.42 4.69
N GLU A 31 -13.47 -13.33 3.40
CA GLU A 31 -12.53 -14.21 2.72
C GLU A 31 -11.34 -13.41 2.19
N GLU A 32 -10.12 -13.91 2.38
CA GLU A 32 -8.94 -13.31 1.78
C GLU A 32 -8.91 -13.66 0.29
N VAL A 33 -8.82 -12.63 -0.55
CA VAL A 33 -8.85 -12.78 -2.02
C VAL A 33 -7.46 -12.63 -2.62
N LYS A 34 -6.67 -11.68 -2.12
CA LYS A 34 -5.33 -11.42 -2.64
C LYS A 34 -4.45 -10.77 -1.59
N THR A 35 -3.16 -11.04 -1.68
CA THR A 35 -2.13 -10.45 -0.82
C THR A 35 -1.03 -9.85 -1.68
N GLN A 36 -0.57 -8.66 -1.29
CA GLN A 36 0.48 -7.91 -1.98
C GLN A 36 1.42 -7.32 -0.95
N ALA A 37 2.73 -7.49 -1.12
CA ALA A 37 3.72 -6.79 -0.32
C ALA A 37 4.35 -5.65 -1.11
N LEU A 38 4.67 -4.55 -0.42
CA LEU A 38 5.56 -3.53 -0.97
C LEU A 38 7.00 -4.04 -0.84
N GLU A 39 7.47 -4.79 -1.82
CA GLU A 39 8.84 -5.30 -1.82
C GLU A 39 9.85 -4.18 -2.05
N GLY A 40 10.85 -4.08 -1.17
CA GLY A 40 12.04 -3.31 -1.47
C GLY A 40 12.91 -4.12 -2.43
N ASN A 41 13.17 -3.60 -3.64
CA ASN A 41 14.13 -4.20 -4.59
C ASN A 41 15.37 -4.73 -3.85
N PHE A 42 15.47 -6.06 -3.77
CA PHE A 42 16.45 -6.74 -2.97
C PHE A 42 17.77 -6.79 -3.74
N THR A 43 18.68 -5.87 -3.43
CA THR A 43 20.07 -5.97 -3.86
C THR A 43 21.00 -5.52 -2.73
N VAL A 44 21.44 -6.52 -1.95
CA VAL A 44 22.74 -6.66 -1.26
C VAL A 44 23.10 -5.63 -0.14
N LEU A 45 23.22 -6.17 1.09
CA LEU A 45 23.99 -5.71 2.28
C LEU A 45 23.63 -4.35 2.91
N LEU A 46 23.19 -4.37 4.19
CA LEU A 46 23.06 -3.26 5.17
C LEU A 46 22.32 -1.97 4.73
N SER A 47 22.62 -1.39 3.56
CA SER A 47 21.80 -0.38 2.88
C SER A 47 20.38 -0.87 2.65
N SER A 48 20.17 -2.15 2.30
CA SER A 48 18.84 -2.72 2.08
C SER A 48 17.95 -2.70 3.33
N LEU A 49 18.53 -2.81 4.55
CA LEU A 49 17.78 -2.68 5.80
C LEU A 49 17.39 -1.22 6.09
N PHE A 50 18.21 -0.27 5.62
CA PHE A 50 17.88 1.14 5.70
C PHE A 50 16.78 1.49 4.69
N ASP A 51 16.92 1.06 3.44
CA ASP A 51 15.92 1.23 2.38
C ASP A 51 14.60 0.52 2.72
N SER A 52 14.63 -0.66 3.35
CA SER A 52 13.41 -1.35 3.78
C SER A 52 12.67 -0.59 4.89
N ARG A 53 13.40 0.02 5.83
CA ARG A 53 12.79 0.92 6.84
C ARG A 53 12.19 2.17 6.21
N LEU A 54 12.87 2.77 5.23
CA LEU A 54 12.32 3.94 4.51
C LEU A 54 11.06 3.60 3.70
N LYS A 55 10.88 2.34 3.32
CA LYS A 55 9.69 1.82 2.64
C LYS A 55 8.60 1.31 3.60
N LYS A 56 8.80 1.38 4.91
CA LYS A 56 7.76 1.03 5.89
C LYS A 56 6.54 1.93 5.70
N ILE A 57 5.37 1.34 5.49
CA ILE A 57 4.13 2.07 5.28
C ILE A 57 3.67 2.63 6.63
N SER A 58 3.50 3.93 6.71
CA SER A 58 3.10 4.66 7.92
C SER A 58 1.73 5.33 7.78
N ALA A 59 1.27 5.55 6.54
CA ALA A 59 -0.02 6.14 6.25
C ALA A 59 -0.68 5.45 5.04
N VAL A 60 -2.00 5.28 5.10
CA VAL A 60 -2.81 4.75 4.01
C VAL A 60 -3.99 5.67 3.77
N CYS A 61 -4.24 6.03 2.51
CA CYS A 61 -5.36 6.90 2.14
C CYS A 61 -6.06 6.35 0.90
N LEU A 62 -7.40 6.30 0.93
CA LEU A 62 -8.20 6.01 -0.25
C LEU A 62 -8.33 7.28 -1.09
N GLU A 63 -7.90 7.21 -2.35
CA GLU A 63 -8.08 8.30 -3.30
C GLU A 63 -9.58 8.59 -3.54
N SER A 64 -9.94 9.86 -3.75
CA SER A 64 -11.32 10.29 -3.99
C SER A 64 -11.97 9.60 -5.20
N ALA A 65 -11.21 9.34 -6.25
CA ALA A 65 -11.64 8.60 -7.44
C ALA A 65 -11.77 7.08 -7.21
N ARG A 66 -11.32 6.58 -6.04
CA ARG A 66 -11.33 5.17 -5.63
C ARG A 66 -10.65 4.23 -6.62
N GLN A 67 -9.70 4.74 -7.38
CA GLN A 67 -8.89 3.93 -8.30
C GLN A 67 -7.65 3.39 -7.58
N HIS A 68 -7.07 4.21 -6.69
CA HIS A 68 -5.86 3.85 -5.98
C HIS A 68 -6.00 3.97 -4.46
N LEU A 69 -5.23 3.13 -3.78
CA LEU A 69 -4.87 3.30 -2.38
C LEU A 69 -3.47 3.92 -2.34
N LEU A 70 -3.35 5.08 -1.70
CA LEU A 70 -2.11 5.80 -1.53
C LEU A 70 -1.41 5.30 -0.27
N LEU A 71 -0.15 4.89 -0.39
CA LEU A 71 0.67 4.31 0.66
C LEU A 71 1.85 5.24 0.95
N GLY A 72 1.73 6.05 1.99
CA GLY A 72 2.81 6.90 2.47
C GLY A 72 3.79 6.08 3.32
N THR A 73 5.09 6.22 3.05
CA THR A 73 6.13 5.52 3.81
C THR A 73 6.81 6.43 4.84
N GLU A 74 7.48 5.85 5.84
CA GLU A 74 8.31 6.60 6.82
C GLU A 74 9.40 7.43 6.14
N GLY A 75 9.89 7.00 4.97
CA GLY A 75 10.82 7.74 4.12
C GLY A 75 10.19 8.84 3.26
N GLY A 76 8.89 9.09 3.37
CA GLY A 76 8.20 10.23 2.74
C GLY A 76 7.72 10.03 1.30
N ASN A 77 8.00 8.88 0.67
CA ASN A 77 7.47 8.55 -0.66
C ASN A 77 6.02 8.06 -0.55
N ILE A 78 5.27 8.24 -1.65
CA ILE A 78 3.89 7.73 -1.77
C ILE A 78 3.85 6.74 -2.93
N TYR A 79 3.46 5.51 -2.62
CA TYR A 79 3.22 4.46 -3.61
C TYR A 79 1.71 4.34 -3.87
N LEU A 80 1.36 3.90 -5.07
CA LEU A 80 -0.03 3.72 -5.48
C LEU A 80 -0.31 2.22 -5.65
N LEU A 81 -1.33 1.72 -4.98
CA LEU A 81 -1.88 0.38 -5.21
C LEU A 81 -3.17 0.53 -6.02
N ASN A 82 -3.27 -0.13 -7.17
CA ASN A 82 -4.50 -0.16 -7.95
C ASN A 82 -5.55 -1.03 -7.25
N LEU A 83 -6.73 -0.48 -6.95
CA LEU A 83 -7.78 -1.21 -6.21
C LEU A 83 -8.54 -2.24 -7.03
N ARG A 84 -8.49 -2.15 -8.37
CA ARG A 84 -9.13 -3.10 -9.28
C ARG A 84 -8.28 -4.36 -9.45
N THR A 85 -7.00 -4.19 -9.75
CA THR A 85 -6.06 -5.30 -9.96
C THR A 85 -5.40 -5.77 -8.67
N PHE A 86 -5.39 -4.90 -7.66
CA PHE A 86 -4.69 -5.10 -6.39
C PHE A 86 -3.20 -5.41 -6.64
N GLU A 87 -2.58 -4.51 -7.40
CA GLU A 87 -1.16 -4.52 -7.79
C GLU A 87 -0.57 -3.13 -7.58
N MET A 88 0.73 -3.10 -7.26
CA MET A 88 1.45 -1.84 -7.13
C MET A 88 1.63 -1.19 -8.50
N SER A 89 1.40 0.12 -8.59
CA SER A 89 1.72 0.90 -9.77
C SER A 89 3.23 1.15 -9.85
N ASP A 90 3.76 1.23 -11.07
CA ASP A 90 5.13 1.70 -11.32
C ASP A 90 5.32 3.20 -10.99
N THR A 91 4.22 3.94 -10.80
CA THR A 91 4.26 5.35 -10.45
C THR A 91 4.53 5.53 -8.97
N ILE A 92 5.58 6.29 -8.64
CA ILE A 92 5.94 6.68 -7.28
C ILE A 92 5.94 8.20 -7.22
N ILE A 93 5.27 8.76 -6.20
CA ILE A 93 5.35 10.19 -5.91
C ILE A 93 6.45 10.35 -4.86
N TYR A 94 7.57 10.91 -5.27
CA TYR A 94 8.73 11.10 -4.41
C TYR A 94 8.57 12.31 -3.49
N GLN A 95 9.10 12.20 -2.27
CA GLN A 95 8.98 13.26 -1.24
C GLN A 95 9.45 14.63 -1.74
N ASP A 96 10.52 14.65 -2.54
CA ASP A 96 11.12 15.86 -3.10
C ASP A 96 10.22 16.57 -4.12
N VAL A 97 9.34 15.85 -4.82
CA VAL A 97 8.30 16.42 -5.68
C VAL A 97 7.16 17.02 -4.86
N VAL A 98 6.79 16.40 -3.74
CA VAL A 98 5.71 16.88 -2.86
C VAL A 98 6.12 18.16 -2.11
N MET A 99 7.39 18.27 -1.73
CA MET A 99 7.90 19.37 -0.89
C MET A 99 8.39 20.59 -1.68
N GLN A 100 8.14 20.66 -2.99
CA GLN A 100 8.51 21.84 -3.79
C GLN A 100 7.70 23.06 -3.35
N LYS A 101 8.41 24.17 -3.10
CA LYS A 101 7.85 25.46 -2.69
C LYS A 101 7.38 26.29 -3.87
#